data_AF-A0A380K4U5-F1
#
_entry.id   AF-A0A380K4U5-F1
#
_cell.length_a   1.000
_cell.length_b   1.000
_cell.length_c   1.000
_cell.angle_alpha   90.00
_cell.angle_beta   90.00
_cell.angle_gamma   90.00
#
_symmetry.space_group_name_H-M   'P 1'
#
loop_
_entity.id
_entity.type
_entity.pdbx_description
1 polymer ?
#
loop_
_entity_poly.entity_id
_entity_poly.type
_entity_poly.pdbx_seq_one_letter_code
_entity_poly.pdbx_strand_id
1 'polypeptide(L)'
;MDMSSNYMPLVKLLFPNAKIVLDRFHIVQHMNRALKQARIQMMKAFEKKPLEYHILKYYWKLIQKDSRKLSPNAFYSRTFRETLTPKECLDKIFKHVPQLEKYYNLYQLLLFHLQEKNIEQFFGLIQEALPQLNQPFKNCTNNLQSLSEIHH
;
A
#
# COMPACT_ATOMS: atom_id res chain seq x y z
N MET A 1 6.66 18.60 -6.53
CA MET A 1 7.42 18.16 -7.72
C MET A 1 7.67 16.67 -7.55
N ASP A 2 7.38 15.87 -8.58
CA ASP A 2 7.68 14.45 -8.63
C ASP A 2 9.19 14.32 -8.89
N MET A 3 9.98 14.11 -7.82
CA MET A 3 11.43 14.06 -7.93
C MET A 3 11.86 12.66 -8.36
N SER A 4 12.18 12.49 -9.64
CA SER A 4 12.94 11.33 -10.10
C SER A 4 14.26 11.25 -9.33
N SER A 5 14.60 10.06 -8.83
CA SER A 5 15.86 9.76 -8.13
C SER A 5 17.11 10.22 -8.91
N ASN A 6 16.99 10.35 -10.23
CA ASN A 6 18.07 10.77 -11.12
C ASN A 6 18.51 12.23 -10.92
N TYR A 7 17.66 13.08 -10.34
CA TYR A 7 18.01 14.48 -10.06
C TYR A 7 18.67 14.67 -8.70
N MET A 8 18.67 13.64 -7.85
CA MET A 8 19.19 13.73 -6.49
C MET A 8 20.68 14.13 -6.41
N PRO A 9 21.57 13.63 -7.29
CA PRO A 9 22.97 14.09 -7.33
C PRO A 9 23.10 15.59 -7.62
N LEU A 10 22.26 16.11 -8.52
CA LEU A 10 22.25 17.53 -8.90
C LEU A 10 21.72 18.41 -7.76
N VAL A 11 20.70 17.95 -7.03
CA VAL A 11 20.14 18.66 -5.87
C VAL A 11 21.15 18.76 -4.73
N LYS A 12 21.88 17.68 -4.44
CA LYS A 12 22.97 17.69 -3.45
C LYS A 12 24.11 18.64 -3.84
N LEU A 13 24.42 18.73 -5.13
CA LEU A 13 25.46 19.64 -5.65
C LEU A 13 25.05 21.12 -5.50
N LEU A 14 23.80 21.43 -5.87
CA LEU A 14 23.30 22.82 -5.87
C LEU A 14 22.89 23.29 -4.46
N PHE A 15 22.45 22.37 -3.60
CA PHE A 15 21.96 22.67 -2.26
C PHE A 15 22.51 21.67 -1.24
N PRO A 16 23.82 21.73 -0.93
CA PRO A 16 24.50 20.74 -0.07
C PRO A 16 23.94 20.67 1.36
N ASN A 17 23.31 21.76 1.83
CA ASN A 17 22.68 21.84 3.15
C ASN A 17 21.15 21.62 3.13
N ALA A 18 20.55 21.33 1.97
CA ALA A 18 19.12 21.11 1.88
C ALA A 18 18.73 19.76 2.49
N LYS A 19 17.87 19.79 3.51
CA LYS A 19 17.20 18.58 4.00
C LYS A 19 16.17 18.15 2.96
N ILE A 20 16.45 17.07 2.24
CA ILE A 20 15.49 16.44 1.34
C ILE A 20 14.39 15.84 2.21
N VAL A 21 13.24 16.52 2.27
CA VAL A 21 12.06 15.99 2.93
C VAL A 21 11.35 15.10 1.93
N LEU A 22 11.44 13.79 2.13
CA LEU A 22 10.60 12.81 1.45
C LEU A 22 9.13 13.24 1.58
N ASP A 23 8.53 13.60 0.46
CA ASP A 23 7.15 14.06 0.45
C ASP A 23 6.20 12.88 0.73
N ARG A 24 5.52 12.96 1.88
CA ARG A 24 4.55 11.96 2.37
C ARG A 24 3.49 11.61 1.33
N PHE A 25 3.12 12.56 0.45
CA PHE A 25 2.17 12.30 -0.62
C PHE A 25 2.72 11.31 -1.65
N HIS A 26 3.99 11.46 -2.04
CA HIS A 26 4.65 10.56 -2.99
C HIS A 26 4.79 9.15 -2.37
N ILE A 27 5.13 9.05 -1.09
CA ILE A 27 5.21 7.75 -0.40
C ILE A 27 3.84 7.05 -0.39
N VAL A 28 2.78 7.74 0.03
CA VAL A 28 1.41 7.20 0.03
C VAL A 28 0.99 6.80 -1.38
N GLN A 29 1.34 7.59 -2.39
CA GLN A 29 1.06 7.30 -3.80
C GLN A 29 1.77 6.03 -4.28
N HIS A 30 3.04 5.83 -3.94
CA HIS A 30 3.80 4.62 -4.29
C HIS A 30 3.20 3.37 -3.63
N MET A 31 2.89 3.43 -2.34
CA MET A 31 2.24 2.32 -1.63
C MET A 31 0.86 1.98 -2.21
N ASN A 32 0.05 3.00 -2.52
CA ASN A 32 -1.25 2.82 -3.17
C ASN A 32 -1.12 2.12 -4.51
N ARG A 33 -0.12 2.50 -5.31
CA ARG A 33 0.19 1.86 -6.60
C ARG A 33 0.61 0.41 -6.40
N ALA A 34 1.47 0.13 -5.42
CA ALA A 34 1.94 -1.22 -5.13
C ALA A 34 0.80 -2.17 -4.70
N LEU A 35 -0.05 -1.74 -3.75
CA LEU A 35 -1.24 -2.50 -3.35
C LEU A 35 -2.22 -2.69 -4.52
N LYS A 36 -2.41 -1.65 -5.35
CA LYS A 36 -3.24 -1.73 -6.56
C LYS A 36 -2.71 -2.79 -7.53
N GLN A 37 -1.40 -2.84 -7.75
CA GLN A 37 -0.77 -3.81 -8.65
C GLN A 37 -0.88 -5.23 -8.10
N ALA A 38 -0.61 -5.44 -6.80
CA ALA A 38 -0.78 -6.74 -6.15
C ALA A 38 -2.22 -7.25 -6.31
N ARG A 39 -3.22 -6.41 -5.99
CA ARG A 39 -4.63 -6.73 -6.19
C ARG A 39 -4.97 -7.10 -7.64
N ILE A 40 -4.45 -6.36 -8.63
CA ILE A 40 -4.71 -6.64 -10.06
C ILE A 40 -4.08 -7.99 -10.47
N GLN A 41 -2.86 -8.29 -10.01
CA GLN A 41 -2.22 -9.58 -10.28
C GLN A 41 -3.03 -10.73 -9.72
N MET A 42 -3.48 -10.61 -8.46
CA MET A 42 -4.36 -11.59 -7.83
C MET A 42 -5.69 -11.73 -8.58
N MET A 43 -6.29 -10.60 -8.99
CA MET A 43 -7.55 -10.59 -9.74
C MET A 43 -7.42 -11.35 -11.07
N LYS A 44 -6.30 -11.17 -11.79
CA LYS A 44 -6.01 -11.93 -13.02
C LYS A 44 -5.81 -13.42 -12.73
N ALA A 45 -5.16 -13.79 -11.63
CA ALA A 45 -5.02 -15.20 -11.23
C ALA A 45 -6.38 -15.88 -10.93
N PHE A 46 -7.40 -15.09 -10.58
CA PHE A 46 -8.77 -15.55 -10.34
C PHE A 46 -9.71 -15.38 -11.54
N GLU A 47 -9.22 -15.17 -12.77
CA GLU A 47 -10.08 -14.91 -13.94
C GLU A 47 -11.17 -15.98 -14.16
N LYS A 48 -10.89 -17.25 -13.85
CA LYS A 48 -11.86 -18.36 -13.92
C LYS A 48 -12.69 -18.58 -12.64
N LYS A 49 -12.47 -17.79 -11.59
CA LYS A 49 -13.17 -17.86 -10.31
C LYS A 49 -14.01 -16.58 -10.11
N PRO A 50 -15.30 -16.59 -10.47
CA PRO A 50 -16.08 -15.37 -10.58
C PRO A 50 -16.21 -14.65 -9.23
N LEU A 51 -16.37 -15.36 -8.12
CA LEU A 51 -16.54 -14.75 -6.81
C LEU A 51 -15.29 -13.96 -6.37
N GLU A 52 -14.13 -14.60 -6.33
CA GLU A 52 -12.86 -13.97 -5.94
C GLU A 52 -12.47 -12.84 -6.89
N TYR A 53 -12.68 -13.03 -8.20
CA TYR A 53 -12.50 -11.97 -9.19
C TYR A 53 -13.39 -10.75 -8.89
N HIS A 54 -14.69 -10.96 -8.67
CA HIS A 54 -15.64 -9.89 -8.36
C HIS A 54 -15.34 -9.21 -7.03
N ILE A 55 -14.91 -9.97 -6.02
CA ILE A 55 -14.45 -9.44 -4.74
C ILE A 55 -13.32 -8.42 -4.97
N LEU A 56 -12.26 -8.82 -5.66
CA LEU A 56 -11.10 -7.96 -5.90
C LEU A 56 -11.43 -6.79 -6.84
N LYS A 57 -12.35 -6.99 -7.79
CA LYS A 57 -12.79 -5.98 -8.74
C LYS A 57 -13.65 -4.90 -8.10
N TYR A 58 -14.68 -5.28 -7.34
CA TYR A 58 -15.70 -4.35 -6.85
C TYR A 58 -15.33 -3.70 -5.51
N TYR A 59 -14.66 -4.41 -4.59
CA TYR A 59 -14.30 -3.86 -3.28
C TYR A 59 -12.95 -3.14 -3.24
N TRP A 60 -12.41 -2.75 -4.39
CA TRP A 60 -11.07 -2.14 -4.49
C TRP A 60 -10.91 -0.87 -3.64
N LYS A 61 -11.96 -0.04 -3.56
CA LYS A 61 -11.96 1.16 -2.72
C LYS A 61 -11.90 0.81 -1.24
N LEU A 62 -12.58 -0.25 -0.84
CA LEU A 62 -12.60 -0.73 0.54
C LEU A 62 -11.24 -1.31 0.93
N ILE A 63 -10.64 -2.11 0.05
CA ILE A 63 -9.29 -2.69 0.24
C ILE A 63 -8.21 -1.61 0.43
N GLN A 64 -8.33 -0.46 -0.25
CA GLN A 64 -7.37 0.64 -0.14
C GLN A 64 -7.70 1.66 0.95
N LYS A 65 -8.85 1.55 1.62
CA LYS A 65 -9.28 2.55 2.59
C LYS A 65 -8.46 2.43 3.87
N ASP A 66 -8.08 3.57 4.46
CA ASP A 66 -7.52 3.62 5.81
C ASP A 66 -8.52 2.99 6.78
N SER A 67 -8.09 1.94 7.48
CA SER A 67 -8.91 1.14 8.39
C SER A 67 -9.56 1.99 9.48
N ARG A 68 -8.90 3.07 9.93
CA ARG A 68 -9.40 3.99 10.96
C ARG A 68 -10.51 4.92 10.44
N LYS A 69 -10.69 4.96 9.11
CA LYS A 69 -11.73 5.76 8.42
C LYS A 69 -12.85 4.88 7.85
N LEU A 70 -12.91 3.60 8.22
CA LEU A 70 -14.02 2.74 7.86
C LEU A 70 -15.30 3.26 8.54
N SER A 71 -16.39 3.30 7.76
CA SER A 71 -17.67 3.69 8.33
C SER A 71 -18.17 2.56 9.23
N PRO A 72 -18.81 2.86 10.37
CA PRO A 72 -19.50 1.86 11.17
C PRO A 72 -20.82 1.40 10.51
N ASN A 73 -21.33 2.14 9.52
CA ASN A 73 -22.63 1.87 8.93
C ASN A 73 -22.56 0.66 7.99
N ALA A 74 -23.49 -0.27 8.17
CA ALA A 74 -23.64 -1.41 7.29
C ALA A 74 -24.18 -1.01 5.92
N PHE A 75 -23.85 -1.81 4.91
CA PHE A 75 -24.36 -1.67 3.55
C PHE A 75 -24.70 -3.03 2.97
N TYR A 76 -25.62 -3.07 2.01
CA TYR A 76 -25.94 -4.29 1.30
C TYR A 76 -24.88 -4.61 0.24
N SER A 77 -24.22 -5.74 0.41
CA SER A 77 -23.24 -6.30 -0.50
C SER A 77 -23.92 -7.20 -1.53
N ARG A 78 -23.90 -6.79 -2.80
CA ARG A 78 -24.43 -7.64 -3.89
C ARG A 78 -23.58 -8.89 -4.13
N THR A 79 -22.26 -8.80 -3.92
CA THR A 79 -21.36 -9.94 -4.14
C THR A 79 -21.53 -11.01 -3.06
N PHE A 80 -21.76 -10.61 -1.81
CA PHE A 80 -21.98 -11.55 -0.70
C PHE A 80 -23.46 -11.82 -0.39
N ARG A 81 -24.38 -11.07 -1.01
CA ARG A 81 -25.84 -11.15 -0.83
C ARG A 81 -26.30 -10.99 0.62
N GLU A 82 -25.68 -10.06 1.33
CA GLU A 82 -25.98 -9.80 2.73
C GLU A 82 -25.70 -8.33 3.09
N THR A 83 -26.22 -7.87 4.22
CA THR A 83 -25.89 -6.56 4.79
C THR A 83 -24.79 -6.72 5.81
N LEU A 84 -23.70 -5.97 5.64
CA LEU A 84 -22.52 -6.05 6.50
C LEU A 84 -21.81 -4.70 6.59
N THR A 85 -21.10 -4.50 7.69
CA THR A 85 -20.22 -3.36 7.88
C THR A 85 -19.00 -3.45 6.96
N PRO A 86 -18.34 -2.33 6.64
CA PRO A 86 -17.07 -2.32 5.91
C PRO A 86 -16.00 -3.23 6.53
N LYS A 87 -15.96 -3.36 7.86
CA LYS A 87 -15.02 -4.25 8.56
C LYS A 87 -15.35 -5.72 8.32
N GLU A 88 -16.60 -6.13 8.56
CA GLU A 88 -17.04 -7.50 8.28
C GLU A 88 -16.87 -7.87 6.79
N CYS A 89 -17.07 -6.89 5.90
CA CYS A 89 -16.82 -7.07 4.48
C CYS A 89 -15.34 -7.38 4.20
N LEU A 90 -14.40 -6.67 4.84
CA LEU A 90 -12.97 -6.98 4.73
C LEU A 90 -12.65 -8.37 5.28
N ASP A 91 -13.19 -8.73 6.44
CA ASP A 91 -12.98 -10.06 7.03
C ASP A 91 -13.44 -11.17 6.08
N LYS A 92 -14.58 -10.99 5.41
CA LYS A 92 -15.04 -11.94 4.37
C LYS A 92 -14.16 -11.93 3.13
N ILE A 93 -13.70 -10.76 2.68
CA ILE A 93 -12.76 -10.67 1.57
C ILE A 93 -11.51 -11.51 1.86
N PHE A 94 -10.96 -11.43 3.08
CA PHE A 94 -9.77 -12.21 3.48
C PHE A 94 -10.06 -13.71 3.56
N LYS A 95 -11.25 -14.13 4.00
CA LYS A 95 -11.65 -15.54 3.96
C LYS A 95 -11.65 -16.11 2.53
N HIS A 96 -12.08 -15.32 1.54
CA HIS A 96 -12.10 -15.74 0.14
C HIS A 96 -10.75 -15.57 -0.57
N VAL A 97 -9.97 -14.55 -0.18
CA VAL A 97 -8.66 -14.25 -0.76
C VAL A 97 -7.62 -14.06 0.35
N PRO A 98 -7.18 -15.15 1.03
CA PRO A 98 -6.31 -15.06 2.22
C PRO A 98 -4.97 -14.38 1.93
N GLN A 99 -4.44 -14.58 0.72
CA GLN A 99 -3.20 -13.95 0.28
C GLN A 99 -3.26 -12.41 0.30
N LEU A 100 -4.46 -11.81 0.23
CA LEU A 100 -4.62 -10.35 0.22
C LEU A 100 -4.37 -9.75 1.61
N GLU A 101 -4.69 -10.51 2.67
CA GLU A 101 -4.64 -10.04 4.06
C GLU A 101 -3.25 -9.55 4.44
N LYS A 102 -2.20 -10.30 4.04
CA LYS A 102 -0.81 -9.90 4.27
C LYS A 102 -0.49 -8.54 3.63
N TYR A 103 -0.88 -8.33 2.37
CA TYR A 103 -0.62 -7.07 1.66
C TYR A 103 -1.43 -5.92 2.25
N TYR A 104 -2.67 -6.19 2.66
CA TYR A 104 -3.52 -5.21 3.33
C TYR A 104 -2.93 -4.79 4.67
N ASN A 105 -2.55 -5.74 5.54
CA ASN A 105 -1.99 -5.47 6.85
C ASN A 105 -0.70 -4.66 6.76
N LEU A 106 0.21 -5.03 5.86
CA LEU A 106 1.43 -4.26 5.60
C LEU A 106 1.11 -2.83 5.16
N TYR A 107 0.17 -2.67 4.22
CA TYR A 107 -0.24 -1.35 3.76
C TYR A 107 -0.84 -0.49 4.88
N GLN A 108 -1.70 -1.06 5.73
CA GLN A 108 -2.31 -0.35 6.87
C GLN A 108 -1.26 0.07 7.91
N LEU A 109 -0.28 -0.81 8.20
CA LEU A 109 0.79 -0.51 9.16
C LEU A 109 1.73 0.58 8.65
N LEU A 110 2.08 0.53 7.36
CA LEU A 110 2.84 1.60 6.71
C LEU A 110 2.07 2.94 6.70
N LEU A 111 0.76 2.92 6.43
CA LEU A 111 -0.08 4.13 6.53
C LEU A 111 -0.05 4.71 7.94
N PHE A 112 -0.17 3.85 8.96
CA PHE A 112 -0.12 4.24 10.36
C PHE A 112 1.18 4.96 10.69
N HIS A 113 2.35 4.36 10.39
CA HIS A 113 3.64 5.00 10.69
C HIS A 113 3.84 6.33 9.96
N LEU A 114 3.34 6.47 8.72
CA LEU A 114 3.38 7.75 7.99
C LEU A 114 2.54 8.84 8.66
N GLN A 115 1.39 8.47 9.21
CA GLN A 115 0.47 9.40 9.87
C GLN A 115 0.98 9.81 11.24
N GLU A 116 1.58 8.87 11.98
CA GLU A 116 2.26 9.11 13.26
C GLU A 116 3.63 9.80 13.09
N LYS A 117 4.06 10.07 11.85
CA LYS A 117 5.38 10.64 11.52
C LYS A 117 6.56 9.83 12.07
N ASN A 118 6.36 8.52 12.26
CA ASN A 118 7.38 7.61 12.74
C ASN A 118 8.18 7.05 11.55
N ILE A 119 9.11 7.87 11.06
CA ILE A 119 9.88 7.59 9.84
C ILE A 119 10.81 6.38 10.04
N GLU A 120 11.42 6.24 11.21
CA GLU A 120 12.31 5.12 11.52
C GLU A 120 11.58 3.78 11.47
N GLN A 121 10.43 3.68 12.15
CA GLN A 121 9.62 2.45 12.12
C GLN A 121 9.05 2.18 10.73
N PHE A 122 8.69 3.22 9.97
CA PHE A 122 8.24 3.07 8.58
C PHE A 122 9.31 2.41 7.70
N PHE A 123 10.55 2.92 7.73
CA PHE A 123 11.63 2.37 6.93
C PHE A 123 12.11 1.01 7.43
N GLY A 124 12.15 0.79 8.75
CA GLY A 124 12.44 -0.52 9.34
C GLY A 124 11.45 -1.59 8.88
N LEU A 125 10.15 -1.28 8.89
CA LEU A 125 9.11 -2.19 8.41
C LEU A 125 9.24 -2.52 6.92
N ILE A 126 9.59 -1.53 6.10
CA ILE A 126 9.88 -1.74 4.67
C ILE A 126 11.05 -2.73 4.50
N GLN A 127 12.13 -2.53 5.24
CA GLN A 127 13.32 -3.38 5.17
C GLN A 127 13.03 -4.82 5.59
N GLU A 128 12.21 -5.02 6.63
CA GLU A 128 11.80 -6.34 7.09
C GLU A 128 10.87 -7.03 6.08
N ALA A 129 9.97 -6.28 5.43
CA ALA A 129 9.04 -6.83 4.46
C ALA A 129 9.69 -7.15 3.10
N LEU A 130 10.77 -6.44 2.72
CA LEU A 130 11.47 -6.53 1.43
C LEU A 130 11.72 -7.96 0.90
N PRO A 131 12.22 -8.92 1.72
CA PRO A 131 12.48 -10.28 1.25
C PRO A 131 11.22 -11.00 0.78
N GLN A 132 10.07 -10.65 1.37
CA GLN A 132 8.78 -11.32 1.19
C GLN A 132 7.83 -10.57 0.24
N LEU A 133 8.24 -9.40 -0.23
CA LEU A 133 7.46 -8.54 -1.12
C LEU A 133 7.57 -9.01 -2.58
N ASN A 134 6.48 -8.87 -3.33
CA ASN A 134 6.49 -9.15 -4.77
C ASN A 134 7.27 -8.05 -5.54
N GLN A 135 7.66 -8.32 -6.78
CA GLN A 135 8.49 -7.39 -7.58
C GLN A 135 7.97 -5.94 -7.64
N PRO A 136 6.65 -5.68 -7.78
CA PRO A 136 6.10 -4.33 -7.71
C PRO A 136 6.46 -3.56 -6.43
N PHE A 137 6.37 -4.24 -5.28
CA PHE A 137 6.73 -3.65 -4.00
C PHE A 137 8.24 -3.48 -3.87
N LYS A 138 9.05 -4.45 -4.30
CA LYS A 138 10.52 -4.37 -4.30
C LYS A 138 11.05 -3.15 -5.08
N ASN A 139 10.47 -2.85 -6.24
CA ASN A 139 10.87 -1.69 -7.03
C ASN A 139 10.52 -0.35 -6.34
N CYS A 140 9.37 -0.26 -5.68
CA CYS A 140 8.98 0.94 -4.93
C CYS A 140 9.90 1.16 -3.71
N THR A 141 10.26 0.09 -3.01
CA THR A 141 11.08 0.14 -1.80
C THR A 141 12.56 0.41 -2.11
N ASN A 142 13.13 -0.12 -3.20
CA ASN A 142 14.49 0.21 -3.64
C ASN A 142 14.64 1.70 -4.00
N ASN A 143 13.60 2.27 -4.63
CA ASN A 143 13.55 3.71 -4.91
C ASN A 143 13.40 4.55 -3.62
N LEU A 144 12.78 4.01 -2.57
CA LEU A 144 12.68 4.68 -1.27
C LEU A 144 13.96 4.52 -0.43
N GLN A 145 14.66 3.39 -0.52
CA GLN A 145 15.93 3.15 0.17
C GLN A 145 17.08 3.98 -0.41
N SER A 146 17.15 4.15 -1.73
CA SER A 146 18.13 5.05 -2.35
C SER A 146 17.94 6.51 -1.90
N LEU A 147 16.73 6.88 -1.48
CA LEU A 147 16.45 8.18 -0.85
C LEU A 147 16.89 8.21 0.63
N SER A 148 16.86 7.09 1.35
CA SER A 148 17.29 7.00 2.76
C SER A 148 18.81 6.88 2.95
N GLU A 149 19.52 6.14 2.10
CA GLU A 149 21.00 5.97 2.17
C GLU A 149 21.78 7.27 1.92
N ILE A 150 21.08 8.28 1.40
CA ILE A 150 21.59 9.61 1.12
C ILE A 150 21.67 10.50 2.39
N HIS A 151 21.07 10.07 3.51
CA HIS A 151 20.97 10.80 4.77
C HIS A 151 22.04 10.46 5.83
N HIS A 152 23.03 9.63 5.48
CA HIS A 152 24.27 9.46 6.26
C HIS A 152 25.46 10.13 5.55
#